data_AF-A0A4R3VIV8-F1
#
_entry.id   AF-A0A4R3VIV8-F1
#
_cell.length_a   1.000
_cell.length_b   1.000
_cell.length_c   1.000
_cell.angle_alpha   90.00
_cell.angle_beta   90.00
_cell.angle_gamma   90.00
#
_symmetry.space_group_name_H-M   'P 1'
#
loop_
_entity.id
_entity.type
_entity.pdbx_description
1 polymer ?
#
loop_
_entity_poly.entity_id
_entity_poly.type
_entity_poly.pdbx_seq_one_letter_code
_entity_poly.pdbx_strand_id
1 'polypeptide(L)'
;MINPIERITPNRIIQLFQEQLGYTYYGNWETREHNSNVEQVILKENLLQRGYSETLANKAVKEVYDAANTNAGSLYDRNKTMYSLLVYSGDVHPVIPGISTQHWVRI
;
A
#
# COMPACT_ATOMS: atom_id res chain seq x y z
N MET A 1 6.66 -12.78 26.93
CA MET A 1 7.64 -13.79 26.48
C MET A 1 6.99 -14.50 25.30
N ILE A 2 7.49 -14.29 24.08
CA ILE A 2 6.91 -14.90 22.86
C ILE A 2 7.27 -16.39 22.87
N ASN A 3 6.28 -17.25 22.61
CA ASN A 3 6.49 -18.70 22.62
C ASN A 3 7.34 -19.11 21.40
N PRO A 4 8.42 -19.90 21.53
CA PRO A 4 9.23 -20.36 20.40
C PRO A 4 8.41 -21.02 19.28
N ILE A 5 7.29 -21.66 19.63
CA ILE A 5 6.37 -22.29 18.68
C ILE A 5 5.68 -21.25 17.78
N GLU A 6 5.35 -20.08 18.32
CA GLU A 6 4.69 -18.99 17.56
C GLU A 6 5.58 -18.41 16.47
N ARG A 7 6.92 -18.58 16.55
CA ARG A 7 7.85 -18.08 15.52
C ARG A 7 8.02 -19.02 14.33
N ILE A 8 7.62 -20.28 14.43
CA ILE A 8 7.78 -21.27 13.37
C ILE A 8 6.97 -20.86 12.13
N THR A 9 5.70 -20.51 12.31
CA THR A 9 4.82 -20.12 11.20
C THR A 9 5.24 -18.79 10.54
N PRO A 10 5.49 -17.69 11.28
CA PRO A 10 6.00 -16.45 10.71
C PRO A 10 7.31 -16.64 9.94
N ASN A 11 8.26 -17.41 10.47
CA ASN A 11 9.54 -17.65 9.77
C ASN A 11 9.34 -18.35 8.43
N ARG A 12 8.45 -19.35 8.38
CA ARG A 12 8.10 -20.04 7.12
C ARG A 12 7.44 -19.09 6.11
N ILE A 13 6.57 -18.19 6.58
CA ILE A 13 5.94 -17.18 5.72
C ILE A 13 6.98 -16.20 5.19
N ILE A 14 7.88 -15.70 6.04
CA ILE A 14 8.97 -14.80 5.63
C ILE A 14 9.82 -15.46 4.54
N GLN A 15 10.24 -16.72 4.73
CA GLN A 15 10.99 -17.48 3.73
C GLN A 15 10.23 -17.61 2.40
N LEU A 16 8.94 -17.94 2.44
CA LEU A 16 8.10 -18.03 1.24
C LEU A 16 8.10 -16.70 0.45
N PHE A 17 7.86 -15.58 1.14
CA PHE A 17 7.79 -14.27 0.51
C PHE A 17 9.14 -13.83 -0.06
N GLN A 18 10.24 -14.08 0.65
CA GLN A 18 11.58 -13.69 0.19
C GLN A 18 12.12 -14.60 -0.92
N GLU A 19 12.14 -15.92 -0.69
CA GLU A 19 12.87 -16.87 -1.52
C GLU A 19 12.08 -17.30 -2.76
N GLN A 20 10.75 -17.37 -2.68
CA GLN A 20 9.92 -17.86 -3.79
C GLN A 20 9.20 -16.74 -4.54
N LEU A 21 8.77 -15.70 -3.82
CA LEU A 21 7.97 -14.62 -4.40
C LEU A 21 8.78 -13.33 -4.65
N GLY A 22 10.04 -13.28 -4.21
CA GLY A 22 10.94 -12.16 -4.47
C GLY A 22 10.62 -10.87 -3.70
N TYR A 23 9.86 -10.95 -2.61
CA TYR A 23 9.56 -9.79 -1.79
C TYR A 23 10.76 -9.40 -0.92
N THR A 24 10.95 -8.09 -0.75
CA THR A 24 11.93 -7.54 0.19
C THR A 24 11.36 -7.57 1.60
N TYR A 25 12.05 -8.25 2.51
CA TYR A 25 11.73 -8.23 3.93
C TYR A 25 12.44 -7.06 4.62
N TYR A 26 11.68 -6.14 5.21
CA TYR A 26 12.21 -4.94 5.87
C TYR A 26 12.54 -5.14 7.36
N GLY A 27 12.43 -6.37 7.88
CA GLY A 27 12.68 -6.70 9.28
C GLY A 27 11.42 -6.76 10.15
N ASN A 28 11.60 -7.00 11.45
CA ASN A 28 10.52 -6.95 12.43
C ASN A 28 10.47 -5.55 13.05
N TRP A 29 9.35 -4.84 12.89
CA TRP A 29 9.15 -3.48 13.40
C TRP A 29 8.16 -3.40 14.57
N GLU A 30 7.85 -4.53 15.23
CA GLU A 30 6.93 -4.58 16.38
C GLU A 30 7.25 -3.53 17.46
N THR A 31 8.54 -3.30 17.74
CA THR A 31 9.02 -2.38 18.77
C THR A 31 9.62 -1.09 18.21
N ARG A 32 9.45 -0.81 16.90
CA ARG A 32 10.03 0.38 16.28
C ARG A 32 9.31 1.63 16.77
N GLU A 33 10.06 2.66 17.16
CA GLU A 33 9.49 3.98 17.41
C GLU A 33 8.87 4.53 16.11
N HIS A 34 7.74 5.23 16.24
CA HIS A 34 6.97 5.77 15.11
C HIS A 34 6.53 4.70 14.08
N ASN A 35 6.12 3.52 14.56
CA ASN A 35 5.53 2.48 13.71
C ASN A 35 4.25 3.02 13.03
N SER A 36 4.18 2.86 11.71
CA SER A 36 3.06 3.34 10.90
C SER A 36 2.56 2.21 9.98
N ASN A 37 1.29 2.28 9.62
CA ASN A 37 0.71 1.40 8.61
C ASN A 37 1.13 1.78 7.18
N VAL A 38 1.67 2.99 6.97
CA VAL A 38 2.15 3.48 5.67
C VAL A 38 3.53 4.09 5.83
N GLU A 39 4.54 3.37 5.35
CA GLU A 39 5.92 3.86 5.27
C GLU A 39 6.10 4.75 4.04
N GLN A 40 5.84 6.05 4.21
CA GLN A 40 5.82 7.03 3.11
C GLN A 40 7.13 7.07 2.29
N VAL A 41 8.29 6.95 2.95
CA VAL A 41 9.60 7.01 2.29
C VAL A 41 9.80 5.80 1.39
N ILE A 42 9.54 4.60 1.90
CA ILE A 42 9.66 3.34 1.15
C ILE A 42 8.70 3.33 -0.04
N LEU A 43 7.47 3.80 0.16
CA LEU A 43 6.48 3.92 -0.92
C LEU A 43 6.95 4.90 -1.99
N LYS A 44 7.45 6.08 -1.61
CA LYS A 44 7.96 7.08 -2.56
C LYS A 44 9.11 6.51 -3.38
N GLU A 45 10.10 5.91 -2.72
CA GLU A 45 11.27 5.31 -3.38
C GLU A 45 10.88 4.21 -4.37
N ASN A 46 9.94 3.33 -3.98
CA ASN A 46 9.42 2.30 -4.88
C ASN A 46 8.77 2.91 -6.13
N LEU A 47 7.95 3.95 -5.99
CA LEU A 47 7.30 4.62 -7.12
C LEU A 47 8.33 5.30 -8.04
N LEU A 48 9.34 5.95 -7.48
CA LEU A 48 10.42 6.55 -8.26
C LEU A 48 11.22 5.50 -9.03
N GLN A 49 11.55 4.35 -8.40
CA GLN A 49 12.23 3.23 -9.05
C GLN A 49 11.40 2.62 -10.20
N ARG A 50 10.07 2.71 -10.11
CA ARG A 50 9.15 2.29 -11.18
C ARG A 50 9.02 3.32 -12.31
N GLY A 51 9.69 4.47 -12.22
CA GLY A 51 9.74 5.49 -13.27
C GLY A 51 8.67 6.57 -13.18
N TYR A 52 7.90 6.64 -12.08
CA TYR A 52 6.94 7.74 -11.89
C TYR A 52 7.66 9.06 -11.59
N SER A 53 7.07 10.19 -12.03
CA SER A 53 7.60 11.50 -11.70
C SER A 53 7.48 11.79 -10.21
N GLU A 54 8.36 12.63 -9.68
CA GLU A 54 8.32 13.02 -8.26
C GLU A 54 6.97 13.63 -7.86
N THR A 55 6.38 14.44 -8.74
CA THR A 55 5.04 15.02 -8.53
C THR A 55 3.97 13.93 -8.36
N LEU A 56 3.97 12.92 -9.22
CA LEU A 56 3.02 11.80 -9.14
C LEU A 56 3.28 10.93 -7.91
N ALA A 57 4.55 10.65 -7.61
CA ALA A 57 4.93 9.86 -6.44
C ALA A 57 4.50 10.55 -5.13
N ASN A 58 4.76 11.85 -4.99
CA ASN A 58 4.34 12.63 -3.82
C ASN A 58 2.82 12.65 -3.66
N LYS A 59 2.07 12.83 -4.77
CA LYS A 59 0.61 12.80 -4.76
C LYS A 59 0.09 11.44 -4.30
N ALA A 60 0.59 10.34 -4.87
CA ALA A 60 0.18 8.99 -4.52
C ALA A 60 0.48 8.66 -3.04
N VAL A 61 1.67 9.01 -2.56
CA VAL A 61 2.05 8.81 -1.15
C VAL A 61 1.09 9.55 -0.22
N LYS A 62 0.75 10.80 -0.56
CA LYS A 62 -0.20 11.59 0.22
C LYS A 62 -1.59 10.95 0.25
N GLU A 63 -2.12 10.54 -0.90
CA GLU A 63 -3.46 9.94 -0.98
C GLU A 63 -3.54 8.63 -0.18
N VAL A 64 -2.52 7.78 -0.29
CA VAL A 64 -2.44 6.52 0.49
C VAL A 64 -2.34 6.81 1.99
N TYR A 65 -1.49 7.75 2.39
CA TYR A 65 -1.32 8.11 3.79
C TYR A 65 -2.61 8.71 4.40
N ASP A 66 -3.29 9.59 3.67
CA ASP A 66 -4.55 10.19 4.12
C ASP A 66 -5.66 9.13 4.23
N ALA A 67 -5.76 8.21 3.25
CA ALA A 67 -6.72 7.11 3.29
C ALA A 67 -6.47 6.15 4.45
N ALA A 68 -5.20 5.92 4.80
CA ALA A 68 -4.81 5.04 5.90
C ALA A 68 -5.02 5.67 7.30
N ASN A 69 -5.05 7.01 7.39
CA ASN A 69 -5.19 7.74 8.66
C ASN A 69 -6.55 8.42 8.85
N THR A 70 -7.48 8.26 7.91
CA THR A 70 -8.81 8.87 8.03
C THR A 70 -9.63 8.21 9.14
N ASN A 71 -10.27 9.06 9.96
CA ASN A 71 -11.27 8.65 10.94
C ASN A 71 -12.71 8.88 10.47
N ALA A 72 -12.90 9.28 9.21
CA ALA A 72 -14.22 9.50 8.63
C ALA A 72 -14.84 8.19 8.11
N GLY A 73 -16.17 8.09 8.17
CA GLY A 73 -16.92 6.96 7.64
C GLY A 73 -16.79 5.66 8.45
N SER A 74 -17.47 4.62 7.98
CA SER A 74 -17.40 3.28 8.59
C SER A 74 -16.09 2.57 8.25
N LEU A 75 -15.75 1.50 8.99
CA LEU A 75 -14.61 0.63 8.65
C LEU A 75 -14.70 0.09 7.22
N TYR A 76 -15.92 -0.22 6.77
CA TYR A 76 -16.15 -0.66 5.39
C TYR A 76 -15.76 0.42 4.39
N ASP A 77 -16.19 1.67 4.61
CA ASP A 77 -15.89 2.78 3.69
C ASP A 77 -14.39 3.03 3.60
N ARG A 78 -13.68 3.00 4.74
CA ARG A 78 -12.23 3.19 4.79
C ARG A 78 -11.49 2.08 4.05
N ASN A 79 -11.85 0.83 4.32
CA ASN A 79 -11.25 -0.32 3.65
C ASN A 79 -11.54 -0.33 2.15
N LYS A 80 -12.76 0.06 1.75
CA LYS A 80 -13.14 0.19 0.34
C LYS A 80 -12.32 1.28 -0.37
N THR A 81 -12.13 2.44 0.25
CA THR A 81 -11.30 3.52 -0.30
C THR A 81 -9.85 3.06 -0.46
N MET A 82 -9.25 2.47 0.58
CA MET A 82 -7.87 1.97 0.53
C MET A 82 -7.70 0.90 -0.55
N TYR A 83 -8.62 -0.08 -0.62
CA TYR A 83 -8.60 -1.11 -1.64
C TYR A 83 -8.71 -0.53 -3.05
N SER A 84 -9.56 0.49 -3.22
CA SER A 84 -9.76 1.13 -4.51
C SER A 84 -8.49 1.85 -4.99
N LEU A 85 -7.75 2.51 -4.08
CA LEU A 85 -6.47 3.14 -4.41
C LEU A 85 -5.41 2.11 -4.83
N LEU A 86 -5.35 0.95 -4.15
CA LEU A 86 -4.32 -0.06 -4.44
C LEU A 86 -4.59 -0.82 -5.75
N VAL A 87 -5.85 -1.18 -6.00
CA VAL A 87 -6.22 -2.09 -7.10
C VAL A 87 -6.64 -1.34 -8.37
N TYR A 88 -7.25 -0.17 -8.25
CA TYR A 88 -7.76 0.61 -9.39
C TYR A 88 -6.95 1.89 -9.65
N SER A 89 -5.67 1.92 -9.25
CA SER A 89 -4.76 3.09 -9.41
C SER A 89 -4.51 3.56 -10.85
N GLY A 90 -5.11 2.91 -11.86
CA GLY A 90 -5.15 3.37 -13.25
C GLY A 90 -6.28 4.36 -13.58
N ASP A 91 -7.35 4.42 -12.77
CA ASP A 91 -8.56 5.21 -13.05
C ASP A 91 -8.74 6.42 -12.13
N VAL A 92 -7.63 7.02 -11.66
CA VAL A 92 -7.69 8.39 -11.13
C VAL A 92 -7.83 9.34 -12.34
N HIS A 93 -8.98 9.26 -13.00
CA HIS A 93 -9.40 10.27 -13.96
C HIS A 93 -9.30 11.63 -13.27
N PRO A 94 -8.67 12.65 -13.88
CA PRO A 94 -9.08 14.00 -13.57
C PRO A 94 -10.59 14.03 -13.85
N VAL A 95 -11.40 14.20 -12.81
CA VAL A 95 -12.83 14.49 -12.97
C VAL A 95 -12.89 15.84 -13.67
N ILE A 96 -12.82 15.81 -15.00
CA ILE A 96 -13.31 16.86 -15.86
C ILE A 96 -14.82 16.62 -15.87
N PRO A 97 -15.63 17.54 -15.31
CA PRO A 97 -17.08 17.34 -15.25
C PRO A 97 -17.61 17.34 -16.68
N GLY A 98 -17.95 16.18 -17.24
CA GLY A 98 -18.66 16.14 -18.52
C GLY A 98 -18.63 14.88 -19.37
N ILE A 99 -17.82 13.84 -19.11
CA ILE A 99 -17.75 12.70 -20.06
C ILE A 99 -17.86 11.35 -19.36
N SER A 100 -19.03 10.75 -19.50
CA SER A 100 -19.32 9.33 -19.35
C SER A 100 -18.55 8.54 -20.40
N THR A 101 -17.81 7.49 -20.03
CA THR A 101 -18.03 6.15 -20.61
C THR A 101 -17.20 5.06 -19.94
N GLN A 102 -17.87 3.94 -19.70
CA GLN A 102 -17.33 2.59 -19.56
C GLN A 102 -16.27 2.31 -20.62
N HIS A 103 -15.12 1.77 -20.24
CA HIS A 103 -14.39 0.75 -21.01
C HIS A 103 -13.42 0.04 -20.06
N TRP A 104 -13.61 -1.26 -19.91
CA TRP A 104 -12.78 -2.13 -19.07
C TRP A 104 -11.48 -2.44 -19.80
N VAL A 105 -10.32 -2.24 -19.15
CA VAL A 105 -9.05 -2.86 -19.56
C VAL A 105 -8.55 -3.72 -18.41
N ARG A 106 -8.47 -5.03 -18.66
CA ARG A 106 -7.84 -6.00 -17.77
C ARG A 106 -6.33 -6.07 -18.04
N ILE A 107 -5.58 -6.25 -16.96
CA ILE A 107 -4.27 -6.91 -16.92
C ILE A 107 -4.47 -8.38 -16.55
#